data_AF-R8BGT5-F1
#
_entry.id   AF-R8BGT5-F1
#
_cell.length_a   1.000
_cell.length_b   1.000
_cell.length_c   1.000
_cell.angle_alpha   90.00
_cell.angle_beta   90.00
_cell.angle_gamma   90.00
#
_symmetry.space_group_name_H-M   'P 1'
#
loop_
_entity.id
_entity.type
_entity.pdbx_description
1 polymer ?
#
loop_
_entity_poly.entity_id
_entity_poly.type
_entity_poly.pdbx_seq_one_letter_code
_entity_poly.pdbx_strand_id
1 'polypeptide(L)'
;MATVVPVTVNYEINQPSEGQYEVNQVAPEEPAQLNSGNRKEFSFDVKIFSCVGYYDPDTKTIGVYPKILGQQIGDGYAAGLDTGLQIQLALAVYNGSVRFNKVGNELKVYLHLKPLLPWGDSINYEGTVLHL
;
A
#
# COMPACT_ATOMS: atom_id res chain seq x y z
N MET A 1 -2.72 -11.66 33.53
CA MET A 1 -2.40 -11.78 32.09
C MET A 1 -2.71 -10.43 31.47
N ALA A 2 -1.74 -9.74 30.87
CA ALA A 2 -1.98 -8.44 30.25
C ALA A 2 -2.58 -8.66 28.85
N THR A 3 -3.81 -8.19 28.66
CA THR A 3 -4.47 -8.20 27.35
C THR A 3 -3.80 -7.14 26.50
N VAL A 4 -3.06 -7.55 25.47
CA VAL A 4 -2.48 -6.64 24.48
C VAL A 4 -3.62 -6.13 23.61
N VAL A 5 -4.03 -4.88 23.83
CA VAL A 5 -4.99 -4.21 22.94
C VAL A 5 -4.21 -3.69 21.73
N PRO A 6 -4.55 -4.08 20.49
CA PRO A 6 -3.90 -3.53 19.31
C PRO A 6 -4.19 -2.03 19.24
N VAL A 7 -3.14 -1.22 19.26
CA VAL A 7 -3.25 0.23 19.09
C VAL A 7 -3.37 0.51 17.59
N THR A 8 -4.59 0.79 17.12
CA THR A 8 -4.83 1.24 15.75
C THR A 8 -4.29 2.65 15.61
N VAL A 9 -3.24 2.80 14.80
CA VAL A 9 -2.67 4.08 14.41
C VAL A 9 -3.38 4.52 13.14
N ASN A 10 -4.12 5.62 13.23
CA ASN A 10 -4.97 6.12 12.15
C ASN A 10 -4.29 7.31 11.47
N TYR A 11 -4.60 7.51 10.20
CA TYR A 11 -3.91 8.49 9.38
C TYR A 11 -4.85 9.39 8.55
N GLU A 12 -4.63 10.71 8.54
CA GLU A 12 -5.26 11.69 7.64
C GLU A 12 -4.71 11.49 6.24
N ILE A 13 -5.58 11.21 5.28
CA ILE A 13 -5.18 11.06 3.89
C ILE A 13 -5.61 12.31 3.12
N ASN A 14 -4.64 13.17 2.78
CA ASN A 14 -4.85 14.24 1.82
C ASN A 14 -4.66 13.70 0.41
N GLN A 15 -5.65 13.89 -0.45
CA GLN A 15 -5.57 13.54 -1.86
C GLN A 15 -5.40 14.82 -2.70
N PRO A 16 -4.16 15.34 -2.88
CA PRO A 16 -3.94 16.56 -3.65
C PRO A 16 -4.34 16.42 -5.13
N SER A 17 -4.32 15.20 -5.66
CA SER A 17 -4.79 14.88 -7.01
C SER A 17 -5.16 13.40 -7.13
N GLU A 18 -5.89 13.04 -8.19
CA GLU A 18 -6.23 11.65 -8.46
C GLU A 18 -4.98 10.76 -8.48
N GLY A 19 -4.95 9.69 -7.67
CA GLY A 19 -3.81 8.78 -7.57
C GLY A 19 -2.64 9.21 -6.67
N GLN A 20 -2.70 10.38 -6.02
CA GLN A 20 -1.68 10.84 -5.07
C GLN A 20 -2.26 10.98 -3.67
N TYR A 21 -1.57 10.44 -2.66
CA TYR A 21 -2.03 10.45 -1.27
C TYR A 21 -0.88 10.89 -0.33
N GLU A 22 -1.15 11.91 0.49
CA GLU A 22 -0.32 12.36 1.62
C GLU A 22 -0.94 11.86 2.93
N VAL A 23 -0.14 11.33 3.85
CA VAL A 23 -0.62 10.60 5.02
C VAL A 23 -0.10 11.27 6.32
N ASN A 24 -0.96 11.96 7.07
CA ASN A 24 -0.71 12.49 8.44
C ASN A 24 -1.34 11.55 9.49
N GLN A 25 -1.15 11.67 10.80
CA GLN A 25 -1.71 10.73 11.80
C GLN A 25 -2.89 11.33 12.60
N VAL A 26 -4.12 10.77 12.54
CA VAL A 26 -5.34 11.22 13.28
C VAL A 26 -6.36 10.09 13.45
N ALA A 27 -7.22 10.17 14.49
CA ALA A 27 -8.13 9.16 15.08
C ALA A 27 -9.07 8.33 14.12
N PRO A 28 -9.55 7.13 14.54
CA PRO A 28 -10.13 6.11 13.66
C PRO A 28 -11.55 6.39 13.16
N GLU A 29 -11.83 6.02 11.91
CA GLU A 29 -13.18 5.83 11.35
C GLU A 29 -13.36 4.44 10.70
N GLU A 30 -14.62 4.05 10.52
CA GLU A 30 -15.06 2.70 10.12
C GLU A 30 -14.65 2.29 8.68
N PRO A 31 -14.45 0.98 8.43
CA PRO A 31 -14.00 0.48 7.13
C PRO A 31 -15.04 0.70 6.03
N ALA A 32 -14.57 1.17 4.87
CA ALA A 32 -15.39 1.34 3.67
C ALA A 32 -15.93 0.00 3.13
N GLN A 33 -17.20 0.02 2.68
CA GLN A 33 -17.88 -1.14 2.09
C GLN A 33 -17.25 -1.58 0.76
N LEU A 34 -16.95 -2.87 0.64
CA LEU A 34 -16.40 -3.50 -0.57
C LEU A 34 -17.54 -4.06 -1.45
N ASN A 35 -17.69 -3.54 -2.66
CA ASN A 35 -18.56 -4.12 -3.69
C ASN A 35 -17.89 -5.27 -4.47
N SER A 36 -18.67 -6.35 -4.70
CA SER A 36 -18.70 -7.32 -5.81
C SER A 36 -17.49 -8.25 -6.13
N GLY A 37 -17.64 -9.54 -5.78
CA GLY A 37 -17.77 -10.66 -6.73
C GLY A 37 -16.59 -11.24 -7.52
N ASN A 38 -15.71 -10.44 -8.12
CA ASN A 38 -14.83 -10.92 -9.20
C ASN A 38 -13.37 -10.46 -9.09
N ARG A 39 -12.93 -10.17 -7.87
CA ARG A 39 -11.62 -9.60 -7.59
C ARG A 39 -10.52 -10.64 -7.76
N LYS A 40 -9.48 -10.29 -8.51
CA LYS A 40 -8.22 -11.03 -8.54
C LYS A 40 -7.33 -10.53 -7.40
N GLU A 41 -7.07 -11.37 -6.43
CA GLU A 41 -6.18 -11.04 -5.31
C GLU A 41 -4.72 -11.30 -5.66
N PHE A 42 -3.83 -10.50 -5.06
CA PHE A 42 -2.40 -10.73 -5.09
C PHE A 42 -1.79 -10.46 -3.71
N SER A 43 -0.68 -11.14 -3.43
CA SER A 43 0.14 -10.88 -2.27
C SER A 43 1.59 -10.83 -2.69
N PHE A 44 2.34 -9.86 -2.20
CA PHE A 44 3.79 -9.83 -2.38
C PHE A 44 4.49 -9.41 -1.10
N ASP A 45 5.69 -9.95 -0.91
CA ASP A 45 6.53 -9.71 0.25
C ASP A 45 7.97 -9.53 -0.23
N VAL A 46 8.60 -8.45 0.21
CA VAL A 46 9.97 -8.07 -0.08
C VAL A 46 10.61 -7.52 1.19
N LYS A 47 11.44 -8.35 1.83
CA LYS A 47 12.20 -8.00 3.05
C LYS A 47 11.28 -7.56 4.20
N ILE A 48 11.19 -6.25 4.43
CA ILE A 48 10.39 -5.66 5.50
C ILE A 48 9.04 -5.16 5.00
N PHE A 49 8.87 -5.05 3.68
CA PHE A 49 7.63 -4.59 3.07
C PHE A 49 6.83 -5.79 2.60
N SER A 50 5.55 -5.83 2.95
CA SER A 50 4.62 -6.78 2.37
C SER A 50 3.29 -6.11 2.07
N CYS A 51 2.51 -6.68 1.17
CA CYS A 51 1.22 -6.09 0.80
C CYS A 51 0.33 -7.18 0.25
N VAL A 52 -0.93 -7.12 0.67
CA VAL A 52 -2.02 -7.82 0.02
C VAL A 52 -2.83 -6.82 -0.78
N GLY A 53 -3.35 -7.21 -1.92
CA GLY A 53 -4.12 -6.32 -2.77
C GLY A 53 -5.08 -7.07 -3.66
N TYR A 54 -5.89 -6.31 -4.37
CA TYR A 54 -6.81 -6.85 -5.36
C TYR A 54 -6.87 -5.97 -6.59
N TYR A 55 -7.22 -6.60 -7.70
CA TYR A 55 -7.68 -5.95 -8.91
C TYR A 55 -9.14 -6.35 -9.15
N ASP A 56 -9.99 -5.35 -9.36
CA ASP A 56 -11.38 -5.53 -9.76
C ASP A 56 -11.52 -5.23 -11.26
N PRO A 57 -11.78 -6.25 -12.10
CA PRO A 57 -11.91 -6.07 -13.55
C PRO A 57 -13.16 -5.32 -13.97
N ASP A 58 -14.22 -5.36 -13.16
CA ASP A 58 -15.51 -4.76 -13.49
C ASP A 58 -15.43 -3.25 -13.27
N THR A 59 -14.82 -2.82 -12.16
CA THR A 59 -14.65 -1.40 -11.82
C THR A 59 -13.31 -0.82 -12.29
N LYS A 60 -12.42 -1.66 -12.85
CA LYS A 60 -11.02 -1.31 -13.18
C LYS A 60 -10.30 -0.65 -12.01
N THR A 61 -10.47 -1.18 -10.81
CA THR A 61 -9.92 -0.62 -9.58
C THR A 61 -8.80 -1.52 -9.06
N ILE A 62 -7.73 -0.92 -8.57
CA ILE A 62 -6.72 -1.59 -7.75
C ILE A 62 -6.88 -1.15 -6.31
N GLY A 63 -6.84 -2.11 -5.37
CA GLY A 63 -6.76 -1.87 -3.93
C GLY A 63 -5.54 -2.54 -3.33
N VAL A 64 -4.85 -1.89 -2.40
CA VAL A 64 -3.65 -2.41 -1.73
C VAL A 64 -3.65 -2.11 -0.23
N TYR A 65 -3.15 -3.06 0.55
CA TYR A 65 -3.02 -2.99 2.00
C TYR A 65 -1.56 -3.24 2.37
N PRO A 66 -0.72 -2.19 2.34
CA PRO A 66 0.71 -2.32 2.60
C PRO A 66 0.98 -2.56 4.09
N LYS A 67 2.05 -3.29 4.37
CA LYS A 67 2.58 -3.59 5.68
C LYS A 67 4.08 -3.36 5.69
N ILE A 68 4.60 -2.79 6.77
CA ILE A 68 6.04 -2.72 7.06
C ILE A 68 6.28 -3.45 8.37
N LEU A 69 7.26 -4.36 8.40
CA LEU A 69 7.59 -5.19 9.57
C LEU A 69 6.35 -5.90 10.15
N GLY A 70 5.44 -6.33 9.26
CA GLY A 70 4.18 -6.98 9.62
C GLY A 70 3.07 -6.06 10.10
N GLN A 71 3.32 -4.75 10.28
CA GLN A 71 2.31 -3.77 10.68
C GLN A 71 1.71 -3.08 9.47
N GLN A 72 0.39 -3.05 9.38
CA GLN A 72 -0.33 -2.37 8.30
C GLN A 72 -0.14 -0.85 8.38
N ILE A 73 0.04 -0.22 7.22
CA ILE A 73 0.19 1.23 7.10
C ILE A 73 -1.06 1.79 6.41
N GLY A 74 -1.89 2.51 7.18
CA GLY A 74 -3.19 3.01 6.73
C GLY A 74 -4.24 1.91 6.59
N ASP A 75 -5.44 2.30 6.17
CA ASP A 75 -6.61 1.39 6.12
C ASP A 75 -6.77 0.66 4.77
N GLY A 76 -5.78 0.86 3.89
CA GLY A 76 -5.82 0.39 2.52
C GLY A 76 -6.03 1.55 1.55
N TYR A 77 -5.45 1.43 0.36
CA TYR A 77 -5.46 2.46 -0.66
C TYR A 77 -6.06 1.88 -1.93
N ALA A 78 -6.89 2.66 -2.61
CA ALA A 78 -7.45 2.26 -3.88
C ALA A 78 -7.29 3.36 -4.93
N ALA A 79 -7.19 2.96 -6.19
CA ALA A 79 -7.14 3.86 -7.33
C ALA A 79 -7.70 3.19 -8.59
N GLY A 80 -8.05 4.00 -9.58
CA GLY A 80 -8.30 3.51 -10.93
C GLY A 80 -7.03 2.88 -11.51
N LEU A 81 -7.19 1.77 -12.23
CA LEU A 81 -6.08 1.01 -12.82
C LEU A 81 -5.24 1.84 -13.80
N ASP A 82 -5.90 2.75 -14.53
CA ASP A 82 -5.25 3.61 -15.53
C ASP A 82 -4.47 4.77 -14.88
N THR A 83 -4.87 5.17 -13.66
CA THR A 83 -4.20 6.20 -12.86
C THR A 83 -3.03 5.61 -12.06
N GLY A 84 -3.16 4.37 -11.61
CA GLY A 84 -2.19 3.73 -10.73
C GLY A 84 -2.23 4.29 -9.31
N LEU A 85 -1.37 3.77 -8.45
CA LEU A 85 -1.37 4.06 -7.02
C LEU A 85 0.05 4.31 -6.55
N GLN A 86 0.31 5.46 -5.94
CA GLN A 86 1.58 5.74 -5.30
C GLN A 86 1.36 6.09 -3.82
N ILE A 87 2.06 5.38 -2.94
CA ILE A 87 2.08 5.64 -1.50
C ILE A 87 3.48 6.12 -1.14
N GLN A 88 3.57 7.35 -0.63
CA GLN A 88 4.79 7.84 0.00
C GLN A 88 4.84 7.32 1.44
N LEU A 89 5.98 6.75 1.84
CA LEU A 89 6.21 6.14 3.14
C LEU A 89 7.27 6.95 3.87
N ALA A 90 6.84 7.77 4.82
CA ALA A 90 7.72 8.51 5.72
C ALA A 90 7.62 7.91 7.13
N LEU A 91 8.48 6.93 7.43
CA LEU A 91 8.48 6.20 8.70
C LEU A 91 9.72 6.57 9.52
N ALA A 92 9.68 6.32 10.83
CA ALA A 92 10.79 6.62 11.74
C ALA A 92 12.11 5.92 11.34
N VAL A 93 12.02 4.76 10.70
CA VAL A 93 13.17 3.89 10.35
C VAL A 93 13.50 3.88 8.86
N TYR A 94 12.53 4.22 8.00
CA TYR A 94 12.63 4.14 6.55
C TYR A 94 11.86 5.27 5.89
N ASN A 95 12.39 5.83 4.81
CA ASN A 95 11.68 6.78 3.95
C ASN A 95 11.73 6.30 2.49
N GLY A 96 10.65 6.50 1.75
CA GLY A 96 10.60 6.14 0.35
C GLY A 96 9.16 6.02 -0.16
N SER A 97 8.94 5.16 -1.15
CA SER A 97 7.64 5.02 -1.78
C SER A 97 7.42 3.62 -2.31
N VAL A 98 6.15 3.23 -2.38
CA VAL A 98 5.69 2.09 -3.17
C VAL A 98 4.72 2.61 -4.24
N ARG A 99 4.86 2.10 -5.46
CA ARG A 99 3.99 2.46 -6.59
C ARG A 99 3.49 1.22 -7.30
N PHE A 100 2.21 1.21 -7.64
CA PHE A 100 1.53 0.19 -8.42
C PHE A 100 0.92 0.81 -9.66
N ASN A 101 1.46 0.47 -10.83
CA ASN A 101 1.00 1.00 -12.09
C ASN A 101 0.78 -0.10 -13.10
N LYS A 102 -0.19 0.10 -13.98
CA LYS A 102 -0.36 -0.75 -15.16
C LYS A 102 0.67 -0.39 -16.23
N VAL A 103 1.36 -1.40 -16.75
CA VAL A 103 2.27 -1.32 -17.89
C VAL A 103 1.88 -2.41 -18.88
N GLY A 104 1.19 -2.02 -19.96
CA GLY A 104 0.57 -3.00 -20.86
C GLY A 104 -0.50 -3.83 -20.14
N ASN A 105 -0.36 -5.16 -20.19
CA ASN A 105 -1.21 -6.11 -19.45
C ASN A 105 -0.59 -6.57 -18.12
N GLU A 106 0.39 -5.83 -17.60
CA GLU A 106 1.02 -6.16 -16.33
C GLU A 106 0.69 -5.09 -15.30
N LEU A 107 0.32 -5.53 -14.10
CA LEU A 107 0.39 -4.68 -12.93
C LEU A 107 1.79 -4.81 -12.34
N LYS A 108 2.54 -3.71 -12.37
CA LYS A 108 3.90 -3.65 -11.85
C LYS A 108 3.93 -2.93 -10.52
N VAL A 109 4.83 -3.40 -9.65
CA VAL A 109 5.17 -2.73 -8.40
C VAL A 109 6.59 -2.19 -8.48
N TYR A 110 6.77 -0.98 -7.96
CA TYR A 110 8.04 -0.32 -7.78
C TYR A 110 8.17 0.07 -6.31
N LEU A 111 9.12 -0.50 -5.61
CA LEU A 111 9.40 -0.24 -4.20
C LEU A 111 10.78 0.40 -4.08
N HIS A 112 10.84 1.54 -3.42
CA HIS A 112 12.08 2.17 -3.01
C HIS A 112 11.94 2.56 -1.54
N LEU A 113 12.74 1.95 -0.67
CA LEU A 113 12.85 2.30 0.74
C LEU A 113 14.31 2.56 1.08
N LYS A 114 14.55 3.71 1.69
CA LYS A 114 15.86 4.11 2.20
C LYS A 114 15.83 4.10 3.72
N PRO A 115 16.77 3.42 4.38
CA PRO A 115 16.88 3.44 5.84
C PRO A 115 17.27 4.84 6.31
N LEU A 116 16.67 5.28 7.42
CA LEU A 116 17.06 6.51 8.12
C LEU A 116 18.08 6.25 9.23
N LEU A 117 18.27 4.96 9.58
CA LEU A 117 19.24 4.51 10.57
C LEU A 117 20.43 3.83 9.90
N PRO A 118 21.65 3.94 10.46
CA PRO A 118 22.89 3.47 9.82
C PRO A 118 23.03 1.95 9.70
N TRP A 119 22.11 1.18 10.30
CA TRP A 119 22.13 -0.28 10.29
C TRP A 119 21.08 -0.91 9.36
N GLY A 120 20.24 -0.11 8.71
CA GLY A 120 19.28 -0.62 7.73
C GLY A 120 19.89 -0.70 6.33
N ASP A 121 19.41 -1.64 5.51
CA ASP A 121 19.72 -1.69 4.08
C ASP A 121 18.66 -0.94 3.27
N SER A 122 19.10 -0.30 2.17
CA SER A 122 18.18 0.17 1.13
C SER A 122 17.47 -1.01 0.47
N ILE A 123 16.21 -0.80 0.11
CA ILE A 123 15.36 -1.79 -0.54
C ILE A 123 14.86 -1.17 -1.83
N ASN A 124 15.31 -1.76 -2.94
CA ASN A 124 14.85 -1.41 -4.28
C ASN A 124 14.30 -2.67 -4.91
N TYR A 125 13.06 -2.60 -5.38
CA TYR A 125 12.43 -3.72 -6.06
C TYR A 125 11.53 -3.22 -7.18
N GLU A 126 11.61 -3.90 -8.31
CA GLU A 126 10.72 -3.74 -9.45
C GLU A 126 10.28 -5.14 -9.88
N GLY A 127 8.98 -5.34 -10.06
CA GLY A 127 8.46 -6.63 -10.47
C GLY A 127 7.00 -6.60 -10.93
N THR A 128 6.58 -7.69 -11.57
CA THR A 128 5.19 -7.91 -11.96
C THR A 128 4.47 -8.65 -10.85
N VAL A 129 3.35 -8.09 -10.39
CA VAL A 129 2.53 -8.70 -9.32
C VAL A 129 1.26 -9.36 -9.85
N LEU A 130 0.83 -8.99 -11.06
CA LEU A 130 -0.33 -9.60 -11.71
C LEU A 130 -0.27 -9.43 -13.24
N HIS A 131 -0.70 -10.45 -13.98
CA HIS A 131 -1.06 -10.34 -15.39
C HIS A 131 -2.57 -10.09 -15.51
N LEU A 132 -2.93 -8.97 -16.15
CA LEU A 132 -4.29 -8.42 -16.23
C LEU A 132 -5.08 -9.04 -17.37
#